data_AF-A0A9W4UZ70-F1
#
_entry.id   AF-A0A9W4UZ70-F1
#
_cell.length_a   1.000
_cell.length_b   1.000
_cell.length_c   1.000
_cell.angle_alpha   90.00
_cell.angle_beta   90.00
_cell.angle_gamma   90.00
#
_symmetry.space_group_name_H-M   'P 1'
#
loop_
_entity.id
_entity.type
_entity.pdbx_description
1 polymer ?
#
loop_
_entity_poly.entity_id
_entity_poly.type
_entity_poly.pdbx_seq_one_letter_code
_entity_poly.pdbx_strand_id
1 'polypeptide(L)' 'MRHIPEFRLNVLMALFFATGGGGIVLALLFFPPQYKVIITFLALINVGLGAFFTYVRLTQAPKAPDKRKRRRDRRP' A
#
# COMPACT_ATOMS: atom_id res chain seq x y z
N MET A 1 3.64 -12.85 9.06
CA MET A 1 2.54 -12.09 8.41
C MET A 1 1.82 -13.00 7.42
N ARG A 2 0.49 -12.93 7.35
CA ARG A 2 -0.27 -13.67 6.33
C ARG A 2 0.07 -13.07 4.96
N HIS A 3 0.39 -13.92 3.98
CA HIS A 3 0.69 -13.47 2.62
C HIS A 3 -0.54 -12.76 2.02
N ILE A 4 -0.34 -11.53 1.55
CA ILE A 4 -1.39 -10.72 0.93
C ILE A 4 -1.21 -10.84 -0.59
N PRO A 5 -2.28 -11.05 -1.37
CA PRO A 5 -2.18 -11.06 -2.82
C PRO A 5 -1.62 -9.74 -3.35
N GLU A 6 -0.63 -9.82 -4.23
CA GLU A 6 0.06 -8.65 -4.80
C GLU A 6 -0.88 -7.64 -5.46
N PHE A 7 -1.93 -8.12 -6.14
CA PHE A 7 -2.93 -7.26 -6.79
C PHE A 7 -3.63 -6.33 -5.78
N ARG A 8 -4.05 -6.86 -4.63
CA ARG A 8 -4.74 -6.08 -3.60
C ARG A 8 -3.80 -5.06 -2.98
N LEU A 9 -2.55 -5.44 -2.77
CA LEU A 9 -1.54 -4.56 -2.20
C LEU A 9 -1.20 -3.42 -3.16
N ASN A 10 -1.11 -3.70 -4.46
CA ASN A 10 -0.89 -2.67 -5.48
C ASN A 10 -2.03 -1.66 -5.56
N VAL A 11 -3.28 -2.13 -5.56
CA VAL A 11 -4.45 -1.25 -5.55
C VAL A 11 -4.45 -0.39 -4.28
N LEU A 12 -4.15 -1.00 -3.12
CA LEU A 12 -4.13 -0.28 -1.85
C LEU A 12 -3.05 0.80 -1.81
N MET A 13 -1.82 0.48 -2.24
CA MET A 13 -0.73 1.46 -2.35
C MET A 13 -1.09 2.59 -3.32
N ALA A 14 -1.63 2.27 -4.49
CA ALA A 14 -2.03 3.27 -5.47
C ALA A 14 -3.09 4.23 -4.89
N LEU A 15 -4.07 3.72 -4.16
CA LEU A 15 -5.10 4.53 -3.51
C LEU A 15 -4.49 5.50 -2.48
N PHE A 16 -3.58 5.02 -1.64
CA PHE A 16 -2.93 5.83 -0.60
C PHE A 16 -1.99 6.89 -1.19
N PHE A 17 -1.19 6.55 -2.19
CA PHE A 17 -0.28 7.51 -2.81
C PHE A 17 -1.00 8.51 -3.71
N ALA A 18 -2.01 8.09 -4.47
CA ALA A 18 -2.80 9.00 -5.29
C ALA A 18 -3.56 10.01 -4.41
N THR A 19 -4.22 9.52 -3.35
CA THR A 19 -4.98 10.38 -2.43
C THR A 19 -4.05 11.24 -1.58
N GLY A 20 -2.95 10.69 -1.07
CA GLY A 20 -1.97 11.42 -0.26
C GLY A 20 -1.20 12.46 -1.08
N GLY A 21 -0.61 12.06 -2.21
CA GLY A 21 0.12 12.97 -3.11
C GLY A 21 -0.81 14.02 -3.71
N GLY A 22 -1.96 13.60 -4.25
CA GLY A 22 -2.98 14.51 -4.77
C GLY A 22 -3.53 15.46 -3.70
N GLY A 23 -3.78 14.95 -2.49
CA GLY A 23 -4.24 15.74 -1.35
C GLY A 23 -3.24 16.82 -0.94
N ILE A 24 -1.93 16.55 -0.94
CA ILE A 24 -0.89 17.56 -0.68
C ILE A 24 -0.92 18.64 -1.76
N VAL A 25 -0.90 18.24 -3.03
CA VAL A 25 -0.89 19.19 -4.16
C VAL A 25 -2.15 20.08 -4.13
N LEU A 26 -3.32 19.48 -3.96
CA LEU A 26 -4.59 20.21 -3.92
C LEU A 26 -4.68 21.11 -2.69
N ALA A 27 -4.25 20.66 -1.51
CA ALA A 27 -4.25 21.47 -0.29
C ALA A 27 -3.38 22.72 -0.44
N LEU A 28 -2.18 22.57 -0.99
CA LEU A 28 -1.25 23.69 -1.12
C LEU A 28 -1.72 24.72 -2.16
N LEU A 29 -2.35 24.28 -3.25
CA LEU A 29 -2.77 25.15 -4.35
C LEU A 29 -4.14 25.79 -4.14
N PHE A 30 -5.13 25.07 -3.62
CA PHE A 30 -6.54 25.49 -3.69
C PHE A 30 -7.20 25.78 -2.34
N PHE A 31 -6.64 25.31 -1.21
CA PHE A 31 -7.31 25.46 0.08
C PHE A 31 -6.91 26.74 0.84
N PRO A 32 -7.85 27.37 1.58
CA PRO A 32 -7.57 28.50 2.47
C PRO A 32 -6.56 28.15 3.57
N PRO A 33 -5.77 29.12 4.09
CA PRO A 33 -4.71 28.88 5.06
C PRO A 33 -5.14 28.10 6.31
N GLN A 34 -6.35 28.39 6.81
CA GLN A 34 -6.95 27.74 7.98
C GLN A 34 -7.15 26.23 7.83
N TYR A 35 -7.38 25.73 6.61
CA TYR A 35 -7.56 24.30 6.33
C TYR A 35 -6.32 23.66 5.70
N LYS A 36 -5.43 24.47 5.13
CA LYS A 36 -4.24 24.02 4.40
C LYS A 36 -3.36 23.10 5.26
N VAL A 37 -3.10 23.49 6.51
CA VAL A 37 -2.26 22.71 7.43
C VAL A 37 -2.89 21.34 7.74
N ILE A 38 -4.18 21.32 8.07
CA ILE A 38 -4.87 20.10 8.50
C ILE A 38 -5.03 19.10 7.35
N ILE A 39 -5.34 19.58 6.14
CA ILE A 39 -5.50 18.72 4.96
C ILE A 39 -4.14 18.21 4.50
N THR A 40 -3.11 19.06 4.50
CA THR A 40 -1.75 18.63 4.15
C THR A 40 -1.24 17.57 5.13
N PHE A 41 -1.52 17.72 6.43
CA PHE A 41 -1.17 16.72 7.44
C PHE A 41 -1.92 15.38 7.24
N LEU A 42 -3.23 15.44 6.96
CA LEU A 42 -4.02 14.23 6.67
C LEU A 42 -3.52 13.53 5.39
N ALA A 43 -3.14 14.30 4.38
CA ALA A 43 -2.58 13.79 3.15
C ALA A 43 -1.19 13.17 3.37
N LEU A 44 -0.36 13.76 4.25
CA LEU A 44 0.92 13.20 4.66
C LEU A 44 0.76 11.85 5.38
N ILE A 45 -0.24 11.71 6.26
CA ILE A 45 -0.56 10.43 6.90
C ILE A 45 -0.88 9.35 5.84
N ASN A 46 -1.66 9.69 4.80
CA ASN A 46 -1.95 8.78 3.69
C ASN A 46 -0.68 8.36 2.93
N VAL A 47 0.25 9.29 2.68
CA VAL A 47 1.55 8.96 2.08
C VAL A 47 2.35 8.02 2.99
N GLY A 48 2.36 8.25 4.31
CA GLY A 48 3.00 7.39 5.29
C GLY A 48 2.43 5.96 5.29
N LEU A 49 1.10 5.81 5.22
CA LEU A 49 0.46 4.50 5.07
C LEU A 49 0.84 3.83 3.74
N GLY A 50 0.86 4.59 2.63
CA GLY A 50 1.32 4.08 1.34
C GLY A 50 2.77 3.57 1.39
N ALA A 51 3.66 4.30 2.05
CA ALA A 51 5.05 3.88 2.27
C ALA A 51 5.14 2.61 3.13
N PHE A 52 4.32 2.49 4.17
CA PHE A 52 4.24 1.28 4.99
C PHE A 52 3.78 0.06 4.18
N PHE A 53 2.74 0.19 3.35
CA PHE A 53 2.31 -0.91 2.47
C PHE A 53 3.34 -1.26 1.39
N THR A 54 4.11 -0.27 0.93
CA THR A 54 5.25 -0.51 0.03
C THR A 54 6.33 -1.33 0.72
N TYR A 55 6.68 -0.98 1.96
CA TYR A 55 7.61 -1.77 2.77
C TYR A 55 7.10 -3.21 2.97
N VAL A 56 5.81 -3.38 3.24
CA VAL A 56 5.19 -4.71 3.35
C VAL A 56 5.29 -5.47 2.02
N ARG A 57 5.05 -4.82 0.88
CA ARG A 57 5.21 -5.46 -0.44
C ARG A 57 6.63 -5.96 -0.65
N LEU A 58 7.63 -5.14 -0.32
CA LEU A 58 9.04 -5.44 -0.52
C LEU A 58 9.55 -6.55 0.42
N THR A 59 9.00 -6.64 1.64
CA THR A 59 9.43 -7.62 2.67
C THR A 59 8.61 -8.91 2.66
N GLN A 60 7.55 -8.99 1.86
CA GLN A 60 6.80 -10.23 1.68
C GLN A 60 7.67 -11.25 0.91
N ALA A 61 8.15 -12.28 1.62
CA ALA A 61 8.80 -13.41 0.99
C ALA A 61 7.87 -14.01 -0.10
N PRO A 62 8.38 -14.27 -1.32
CA PRO A 62 7.60 -14.86 -2.38
C PRO A 62 7.00 -16.18 -1.90
N LYS A 63 5.76 -16.44 -2.30
CA LYS A 63 5.04 -17.67 -1.96
C LYS A 63 5.80 -18.85 -2.60
N ALA A 64 6.79 -19.38 -1.88
CA ALA A 64 7.46 -20.60 -2.29
C ALA A 64 6.37 -21.64 -2.55
N PRO A 65 6.35 -22.30 -3.73
CA PRO A 65 5.30 -23.26 -4.05
C PRO A 65 5.29 -24.29 -2.94
N ASP A 66 4.14 -24.42 -2.27
CA ASP A 66 4.00 -25.25 -1.09
C ASP A 66 4.47 -26.66 -1.43
N LYS A 67 5.66 -27.04 -0.92
CA LYS A 67 6.28 -28.35 -1.20
C LYS A 67 5.39 -29.49 -0.72
N ARG A 68 4.41 -29.22 0.16
CA ARG A 68 3.38 -30.18 0.59
C ARG A 68 2.42 -30.58 -0.53
N LYS A 69 2.15 -29.72 -1.52
CA LYS A 69 1.24 -30.04 -2.64
C LYS A 69 1.91 -30.93 -3.70
N ARG A 70 3.25 -30.89 -3.82
CA ARG A 70 4.02 -31.69 -4.78
C ARG A 70 4.13 -33.18 -4.44
N ARG A 71 3.78 -33.60 -3.22
CA ARG A 71 3.80 -35.02 -2.80
C ARG A 71 2.47 -35.76 -2.99
N ARG A 72 1.38 -35.06 -3.36
CA ARG A 72 0.07 -35.72 -3.57
C ARG A 72 -0.09 -36.27 -4.99
N ASP A 73 0.58 -35.69 -5.98
CA ASP A 73 0.61 -36.16 -7.38
C ASP A 73 1.69 -37.22 -7.65
N ARG A 74 2.35 -37.73 -6.60
CA ARG A 74 3.32 -38.84 -6.67
C ARG A 74 2.92 -40.00 -5.76
N ARG A 75 1.62 -40.28 -5.68
CA ARG A 75 1.14 -41.59 -5.24
C ARG A 75 1.02 -42.48 -6.49
N PRO A 76 1.39 -43.76 -6.38
CA PRO A 76 1.85 -44.61 -7.48
C PRO A 76 0.86 -44.74 -8.64
#